data_AF-A0A2A5CD17-F1
#
_entry.id   AF-A0A2A5CD17-F1
#
_cell.length_a   1.000
_cell.length_b   1.000
_cell.length_c   1.000
_cell.angle_alpha   90.00
_cell.angle_beta   90.00
_cell.angle_gamma   90.00
#
_symmetry.space_group_name_H-M   'P 1'
#
loop_
_entity.id
_entity.type
_entity.pdbx_description
1 polymer ?
#
loop_
_entity_poly.entity_id
_entity_poly.type
_entity_poly.pdbx_seq_one_letter_code
_entity_poly.pdbx_strand_id
1 'polypeptide(L)'
;MNDIIVASVVELVEDSGVPKLLLQIRPQWQAKNLISRVRKLLPVDPSSACQRLFNASMHDLREKIVIAGIDIATEAAKQYKLPPVTKSEDIEDYPTAKIIDLAYRMGLLRRAEWRRICRCYEIRRDLEHEDDEYEAGVEDCMDQWGQS
;
A
#
# COMPACT_ATOMS: atom_id res chain seq x y z
N MET A 1 27.03 18.67 -6.72
CA MET A 1 26.12 18.52 -7.89
C MET A 1 24.81 17.83 -7.53
N ASN A 2 24.68 17.20 -6.35
CA ASN A 2 23.41 16.63 -5.86
C ASN A 2 22.45 17.69 -5.28
N ASP A 3 22.95 18.76 -4.66
CA ASP A 3 22.11 19.71 -3.92
C ASP A 3 21.13 20.50 -4.81
N ILE A 4 21.50 20.77 -6.07
CA ILE A 4 20.67 21.51 -7.03
C ILE A 4 19.49 20.65 -7.49
N ILE A 5 19.68 19.34 -7.61
CA ILE A 5 18.64 18.40 -8.06
C ILE A 5 17.61 18.19 -6.94
N VAL A 6 18.06 18.03 -5.69
CA VAL A 6 17.16 17.85 -4.54
C VAL A 6 16.26 19.07 -4.33
N ALA A 7 16.81 20.29 -4.41
CA ALA A 7 16.03 21.53 -4.30
C ALA A 7 14.88 21.62 -5.33
N SER A 8 15.14 21.22 -6.59
CA SER A 8 14.13 21.22 -7.65
C SER A 8 13.01 20.19 -7.45
N VAL A 9 13.29 19.05 -6.82
CA VAL A 9 12.28 18.01 -6.51
C VAL A 9 11.41 18.43 -5.34
N VAL A 10 12.00 19.05 -4.30
CA VAL A 10 11.26 19.58 -3.15
C VAL A 10 10.25 20.64 -3.62
N GLU A 11 10.69 21.62 -4.39
CA GLU A 11 9.79 22.67 -4.94
C GLU A 11 8.68 22.06 -5.80
N LEU A 12 9.00 21.08 -6.65
CA LEU A 12 8.00 20.39 -7.48
C LEU A 12 6.96 19.64 -6.64
N VAL A 13 7.38 19.01 -5.55
CA VAL A 13 6.50 18.27 -4.64
C VAL A 13 5.64 19.24 -3.82
N GLU A 14 6.20 20.35 -3.35
CA GLU A 14 5.48 21.37 -2.58
C GLU A 14 4.44 22.10 -3.44
N ASP A 15 4.79 22.41 -4.69
CA ASP A 15 3.88 22.98 -5.69
C ASP A 15 2.88 21.95 -6.24
N SER A 16 3.18 20.66 -6.09
CA SER A 16 2.25 19.60 -6.46
C SER A 16 1.06 19.52 -5.51
N GLY A 17 -0.06 18.98 -6.00
CA GLY A 17 -1.21 18.65 -5.14
C GLY A 17 -0.94 17.53 -4.11
N VAL A 18 0.25 16.93 -4.07
CA VAL A 18 0.56 15.73 -3.27
C VAL A 18 0.38 15.96 -1.76
N PRO A 19 0.83 17.06 -1.13
CA PRO A 19 0.60 17.29 0.29
C PRO A 19 -0.89 17.33 0.65
N LYS A 20 -1.73 17.91 -0.24
CA LYS A 20 -3.20 17.93 -0.07
C LYS A 20 -3.81 16.53 -0.22
N LEU A 21 -3.29 15.71 -1.13
CA LEU A 21 -3.74 14.32 -1.30
C LEU A 21 -3.39 13.47 -0.07
N LEU A 22 -2.21 13.66 0.51
CA LEU A 22 -1.83 12.95 1.73
C LEU A 22 -2.80 13.24 2.87
N LEU A 23 -3.35 14.45 2.99
CA LEU A 23 -4.35 14.79 4.01
C LEU A 23 -5.70 14.08 3.82
N GLN A 24 -5.99 13.54 2.63
CA GLN A 24 -7.22 12.79 2.36
C GLN A 24 -7.13 11.32 2.79
N ILE A 25 -5.93 10.85 3.15
CA ILE A 25 -5.75 9.50 3.68
C ILE A 25 -6.46 9.41 5.05
N ARG A 26 -7.15 8.29 5.28
CA ARG A 26 -8.01 8.08 6.46
C ARG A 26 -7.27 8.40 7.75
N PRO A 27 -7.92 9.03 8.76
CA PRO A 27 -7.27 9.42 10.01
C PRO A 27 -6.52 8.28 10.73
N GLN A 28 -7.05 7.06 10.66
CA GLN A 28 -6.44 5.87 11.27
C GLN A 28 -5.09 5.49 10.63
N TRP A 29 -4.86 5.88 9.38
CA TRP A 29 -3.56 5.76 8.73
C TRP A 29 -2.68 6.99 8.96
N GLN A 30 -3.26 8.16 9.24
CA GLN A 30 -2.51 9.37 9.64
C GLN A 30 -1.93 9.24 11.04
N ALA A 31 -2.66 8.55 11.94
CA ALA A 31 -2.25 8.27 13.31
C ALA A 31 -1.02 7.35 13.37
N LYS A 32 -0.78 6.59 12.31
CA LYS A 32 0.37 5.72 12.13
C LYS A 32 1.60 6.50 11.65
N ASN A 33 2.80 6.06 12.05
CA ASN A 33 4.06 6.69 11.67
C ASN A 33 4.30 6.71 10.14
N LEU A 34 3.55 5.91 9.38
CA LEU A 34 3.56 5.84 7.92
C LEU A 34 3.54 7.20 7.23
N ILE A 35 2.54 8.06 7.51
CA ILE A 35 2.41 9.33 6.78
C ILE A 35 3.52 10.32 7.17
N SER A 36 3.97 10.29 8.43
CA SER A 36 5.12 11.06 8.88
C SER A 36 6.40 10.66 8.13
N ARG A 37 6.65 9.35 8.00
CA ARG A 37 7.81 8.82 7.25
C ARG A 37 7.73 9.15 5.77
N VAL A 38 6.55 8.98 5.15
CA VAL A 38 6.31 9.33 3.74
C VAL A 38 6.58 10.82 3.51
N ARG A 39 6.10 11.72 4.38
CA ARG A 39 6.37 13.17 4.26
C ARG A 39 7.86 13.51 4.36
N LYS A 40 8.61 12.80 5.21
CA LYS A 40 10.07 12.97 5.33
C LYS A 40 10.84 12.43 4.12
N LEU A 41 10.39 11.30 3.57
CA LEU A 41 11.02 10.65 2.41
C LEU A 41 10.72 11.38 1.11
N LEU A 42 9.49 11.88 0.93
CA LEU A 42 9.01 12.45 -0.32
C LEU A 42 9.95 13.51 -0.97
N PRO A 43 10.55 14.48 -0.25
CA PRO A 43 11.46 15.44 -0.87
C PRO A 43 12.84 14.87 -1.26
N VAL A 44 13.24 13.74 -0.67
CA VAL A 44 14.58 13.14 -0.88
C VAL A 44 14.51 11.98 -1.85
N ASP A 45 13.49 11.13 -1.70
CA ASP A 45 13.23 9.95 -2.53
C ASP A 45 11.70 9.75 -2.69
N PRO A 46 11.11 10.40 -3.71
CA PRO A 46 9.69 10.25 -4.02
C PRO A 46 9.30 8.81 -4.39
N SER A 47 10.20 8.07 -5.03
CA SER A 47 9.94 6.71 -5.49
C SER A 47 9.74 5.76 -4.31
N SER A 48 10.63 5.82 -3.32
CA SER A 48 10.54 5.02 -2.09
C SER A 48 9.37 5.47 -1.20
N ALA A 49 9.10 6.78 -1.12
CA ALA A 49 7.92 7.30 -0.41
C ALA A 49 6.62 6.71 -0.98
N CYS A 50 6.52 6.63 -2.31
CA CYS A 50 5.37 6.03 -2.99
C CYS A 50 5.35 4.49 -2.85
N GLN A 51 6.51 3.80 -2.74
CA GLN A 51 6.57 2.34 -2.49
C GLN A 51 5.95 2.05 -1.15
N ARG A 52 6.38 2.79 -0.13
CA ARG A 52 5.91 2.61 1.24
C ARG A 52 4.39 2.78 1.35
N LEU A 53 3.82 3.77 0.66
CA LEU A 53 2.35 3.92 0.57
C LEU A 53 1.67 2.76 -0.15
N PHE A 54 2.26 2.27 -1.23
CA PHE A 54 1.73 1.11 -1.96
C PHE A 54 1.75 -0.15 -1.10
N ASN A 55 2.88 -0.44 -0.43
CA ASN A 55 3.04 -1.61 0.44
C ASN A 55 2.06 -1.57 1.62
N ALA A 56 1.93 -0.42 2.28
CA ALA A 56 0.94 -0.24 3.34
C ALA A 56 -0.50 -0.47 2.82
N SER A 57 -0.79 -0.08 1.59
CA SER A 57 -2.08 -0.33 0.95
C SER A 57 -2.31 -1.79 0.63
N MET A 58 -1.28 -2.54 0.24
CA MET A 58 -1.39 -3.98 0.01
C MET A 58 -1.58 -4.74 1.32
N HIS A 59 -0.87 -4.35 2.38
CA HIS A 59 -1.06 -4.92 3.72
C HIS A 59 -2.48 -4.71 4.23
N ASP A 60 -3.00 -3.48 4.19
CA ASP A 60 -4.39 -3.20 4.59
C ASP A 60 -5.41 -3.94 3.73
N LEU A 61 -5.13 -4.16 2.44
CA LEU A 61 -6.00 -4.94 1.56
C LEU A 61 -6.01 -6.44 1.95
N ARG A 62 -4.85 -7.00 2.30
CA ARG A 62 -4.73 -8.37 2.84
C ARG A 62 -5.52 -8.51 4.14
N GLU A 63 -5.34 -7.59 5.08
CA GLU A 63 -6.08 -7.58 6.35
C GLU A 63 -7.60 -7.51 6.12
N LYS A 64 -8.05 -6.65 5.20
CA LYS A 64 -9.48 -6.56 4.84
C LYS A 64 -10.02 -7.83 4.21
N ILE A 65 -9.24 -8.56 3.43
CA ILE A 65 -9.62 -9.87 2.89
C ILE A 65 -9.82 -10.86 4.04
N VAL A 66 -8.89 -10.92 4.99
CA VAL A 66 -9.00 -11.79 6.17
C VAL A 66 -10.22 -11.44 7.02
N ILE A 67 -10.43 -10.15 7.31
CA ILE A 67 -11.60 -9.67 8.08
C ILE A 67 -12.92 -9.97 7.36
N ALA A 68 -12.96 -9.83 6.03
CA ALA A 68 -14.15 -10.17 5.25
C ALA A 68 -14.50 -11.66 5.31
N GLY A 69 -13.50 -12.53 5.56
CA GLY A 69 -13.67 -13.95 5.81
C GLY A 69 -13.09 -14.83 4.73
N ILE A 70 -12.42 -15.91 5.16
CA ILE A 70 -11.74 -16.87 4.28
C ILE A 70 -12.71 -17.64 3.39
N ASP A 71 -13.94 -17.90 3.84
CA ASP A 71 -14.95 -18.57 3.01
C ASP A 71 -15.29 -17.76 1.76
N ILE A 72 -15.43 -16.43 1.90
CA ILE A 72 -15.70 -15.53 0.78
C ILE A 72 -14.50 -15.47 -0.16
N ALA A 73 -13.29 -15.37 0.39
CA ALA A 73 -12.06 -15.38 -0.38
C ALA A 73 -11.90 -16.69 -1.18
N THR A 74 -12.23 -17.82 -0.57
CA THR A 74 -12.18 -19.16 -1.17
C THR A 74 -13.13 -19.27 -2.35
N GLU A 75 -14.40 -18.88 -2.17
CA GLU A 75 -15.39 -18.93 -3.24
C GLU A 75 -15.07 -17.96 -4.37
N ALA A 76 -14.62 -16.74 -4.05
CA ALA A 76 -14.17 -15.79 -5.06
C ALA A 76 -12.96 -16.33 -5.85
N ALA A 77 -11.95 -16.88 -5.17
CA ALA A 77 -10.78 -17.43 -5.82
C ALA A 77 -11.15 -18.57 -6.78
N LYS A 78 -11.99 -19.49 -6.34
CA LYS A 78 -12.50 -20.60 -7.14
C LYS A 78 -13.31 -20.12 -8.34
N GLN A 79 -14.29 -19.23 -8.12
CA GLN A 79 -15.17 -18.73 -9.17
C GLN A 79 -14.39 -18.00 -10.29
N TYR A 80 -13.37 -17.24 -9.91
CA TYR A 80 -12.59 -16.42 -10.84
C TYR A 80 -11.23 -17.03 -11.24
N LYS A 81 -10.99 -18.29 -10.90
CA LYS A 81 -9.76 -19.03 -11.24
C LYS A 81 -8.47 -18.34 -10.76
N LEU A 82 -8.52 -17.76 -9.56
CA LEU A 82 -7.35 -17.23 -8.88
C LEU A 82 -6.64 -18.37 -8.11
N PRO A 83 -5.38 -18.17 -7.65
CA PRO A 83 -4.74 -19.12 -6.75
C PRO A 83 -5.66 -19.49 -5.57
N PRO A 84 -5.64 -20.75 -5.11
CA PRO A 84 -6.54 -21.20 -4.05
C PRO A 84 -6.23 -20.46 -2.74
N VAL A 85 -7.28 -20.21 -1.96
CA VAL A 85 -7.20 -19.75 -0.57
C VAL A 85 -7.90 -20.82 0.26
N THR A 86 -7.25 -21.29 1.31
CA THR A 86 -7.77 -22.33 2.22
C THR A 86 -7.72 -21.89 3.68
N LYS A 87 -6.80 -20.99 4.01
CA LYS A 87 -6.58 -20.45 5.36
C LYS A 87 -6.08 -19.00 5.29
N SER A 88 -6.07 -18.30 6.42
CA SER A 88 -5.62 -16.90 6.52
C SER A 88 -4.20 -16.69 6.05
N GLU A 89 -3.31 -17.63 6.35
CA GLU A 89 -1.88 -17.51 6.04
C GLU A 89 -1.64 -17.54 4.53
N ASP A 90 -2.53 -18.17 3.75
CA ASP A 90 -2.45 -18.14 2.28
C ASP A 90 -2.61 -16.71 1.73
N ILE A 91 -3.25 -15.81 2.48
CA ILE A 91 -3.41 -14.40 2.12
C ILE A 91 -2.11 -13.61 2.34
N GLU A 92 -1.24 -14.02 3.25
CA GLU A 92 0.04 -13.34 3.50
C GLU A 92 0.98 -13.56 2.32
N ASP A 93 1.14 -14.82 1.90
CA ASP A 93 2.02 -15.23 0.78
C ASP A 93 1.39 -15.05 -0.60
N TYR A 94 0.16 -14.56 -0.66
CA TYR A 94 -0.56 -14.42 -1.92
C TYR A 94 0.15 -13.40 -2.83
N PRO A 95 0.31 -13.66 -4.15
CA PRO A 95 0.99 -12.71 -5.03
C PRO A 95 0.29 -11.34 -5.02
N THR A 96 1.04 -10.24 -4.91
CA THR A 96 0.51 -8.86 -4.81
C THR A 96 -0.48 -8.53 -5.94
N ALA A 97 -0.11 -8.86 -7.18
CA ALA A 97 -0.99 -8.70 -8.34
C ALA A 97 -2.35 -9.41 -8.14
N LYS A 98 -2.31 -10.60 -7.52
CA LYS A 98 -3.49 -11.44 -7.29
C LYS A 98 -4.28 -11.01 -6.07
N ILE A 99 -3.68 -10.37 -5.07
CA ILE A 99 -4.42 -9.70 -3.97
C ILE A 99 -5.34 -8.62 -4.51
N ILE A 100 -4.83 -7.79 -5.43
CA ILE A 100 -5.63 -6.71 -6.03
C ILE A 100 -6.83 -7.28 -6.78
N ASP A 101 -6.61 -8.35 -7.54
CA ASP A 101 -7.68 -9.06 -8.24
C ASP A 101 -8.68 -9.69 -7.25
N LEU A 102 -8.19 -10.42 -6.23
CA LEU A 102 -9.01 -11.09 -5.23
C LEU A 102 -9.91 -10.09 -4.50
N ALA A 103 -9.35 -8.97 -4.03
CA ALA A 103 -10.11 -7.92 -3.36
C ALA A 103 -11.22 -7.32 -4.24
N TYR A 104 -10.96 -7.13 -5.54
CA TYR A 104 -11.99 -6.70 -6.49
C TYR A 104 -13.07 -7.76 -6.68
N ARG A 105 -12.70 -9.05 -6.78
CA ARG A 105 -13.66 -10.16 -6.92
C ARG A 105 -14.50 -10.38 -5.68
N MET A 106 -13.96 -10.09 -4.50
CA MET A 106 -14.70 -10.09 -3.23
C MET A 106 -15.59 -8.85 -3.04
N GLY A 107 -15.49 -7.84 -3.93
CA GLY A 107 -16.27 -6.60 -3.83
C GLY A 107 -15.71 -5.56 -2.85
N LEU A 108 -14.49 -5.75 -2.34
CA LEU A 108 -13.80 -4.79 -1.46
C LEU A 108 -13.33 -3.54 -2.23
N LEU A 109 -13.08 -3.71 -3.53
CA LEU A 109 -12.73 -2.62 -4.44
C LEU A 109 -13.82 -2.44 -5.49
N ARG A 110 -14.10 -1.19 -5.84
CA ARG A 110 -14.86 -0.84 -7.04
C ARG A 110 -13.97 -0.98 -8.26
N ARG A 111 -14.58 -1.14 -9.44
CA ARG A 111 -13.85 -1.25 -10.72
C ARG A 111 -12.86 -0.09 -10.97
N ALA A 112 -13.25 1.13 -10.61
CA ALA A 112 -12.37 2.29 -10.77
C ALA A 112 -11.15 2.25 -9.83
N GLU A 113 -11.33 1.77 -8.60
CA GLU A 113 -10.27 1.61 -7.61
C GLU A 113 -9.32 0.48 -8.01
N TRP A 114 -9.86 -0.67 -8.40
CA TRP A 114 -9.10 -1.79 -8.95
C TRP A 114 -8.21 -1.35 -10.11
N ARG A 115 -8.76 -0.62 -11.11
CA ARG A 115 -7.95 -0.11 -12.23
C ARG A 115 -6.81 0.82 -11.79
N ARG A 116 -7.05 1.70 -10.82
CA ARG A 116 -6.01 2.62 -10.31
C ARG A 116 -4.92 1.84 -9.60
N ILE A 117 -5.28 0.91 -8.72
CA ILE A 117 -4.33 0.11 -7.94
C ILE A 117 -3.54 -0.83 -8.85
N CYS A 118 -4.17 -1.50 -9.82
CA CYS A 118 -3.46 -2.28 -10.84
C CYS A 118 -2.45 -1.42 -11.60
N ARG A 119 -2.83 -0.19 -11.97
CA ARG A 119 -1.91 0.72 -12.64
C ARG A 119 -0.73 1.11 -11.74
N CYS A 120 -0.98 1.38 -10.46
CA CYS A 120 0.09 1.62 -9.49
C CYS A 120 1.02 0.41 -9.38
N TYR A 121 0.46 -0.80 -9.30
CA TYR A 121 1.24 -2.03 -9.27
C TYR A 121 2.11 -2.19 -10.53
N GLU A 122 1.56 -1.99 -11.73
CA GLU A 122 2.32 -2.06 -12.98
C GLU A 122 3.50 -1.10 -13.04
N ILE A 123 3.36 0.10 -12.45
CA ILE A 123 4.43 1.11 -12.42
C ILE A 123 5.52 0.74 -11.41
N ARG A 124 5.20 -0.07 -10.40
CA ARG A 124 6.07 -0.28 -9.23
C ARG A 124 6.58 -1.71 -9.08
N ARG A 125 6.09 -2.64 -9.88
CA ARG A 125 6.41 -4.07 -9.81
C ARG A 125 7.90 -4.40 -10.02
N ASP A 126 8.64 -3.48 -10.62
CA ASP A 126 10.10 -3.56 -10.77
C ASP A 126 10.81 -3.44 -9.41
N LEU A 127 10.22 -2.71 -8.47
CA LEU A 127 10.71 -2.50 -7.11
C LEU A 127 10.24 -3.56 -6.09
N GLU A 128 9.47 -4.59 -6.50
CA GLU A 128 9.05 -5.69 -5.60
C GLU A 128 10.26 -6.47 -5.02
N HIS A 129 11.42 -6.45 -5.69
CA HIS A 129 12.64 -7.09 -5.20
C HIS A 129 13.40 -6.24 -4.16
N GLU A 130 12.99 -4.98 -3.98
CA GLU A 130 13.53 -4.04 -3.00
C GLU A 130 12.60 -3.92 -1.77
N ASP A 131 11.51 -4.70 -1.73
CA ASP A 131 10.50 -4.63 -0.66
C ASP A 131 11.07 -4.90 0.74
N ASP A 132 12.12 -5.73 0.86
CA ASP A 132 12.84 -6.00 2.12
C ASP A 132 13.48 -4.73 2.74
N GLU A 133 13.85 -3.73 1.92
CA GLU A 133 14.42 -2.46 2.42
C GLU A 133 13.33 -1.45 2.85
N TYR A 134 12.08 -1.67 2.45
CA TYR A 134 10.97 -0.74 2.64
C TYR A 134 9.72 -1.38 3.23
N GLU A 135 9.86 -2.52 3.91
CA GLU A 135 8.80 -3.11 4.70
C GLU A 135 8.21 -2.05 5.63
N ALA A 136 6.89 -1.89 5.55
CA ALA A 136 6.14 -1.28 6.63
C ALA A 136 6.06 -2.33 7.74
N GLY A 137 7.01 -2.27 8.67
CA GLY A 137 7.02 -3.20 9.81
C GLY A 137 5.75 -3.05 10.64
N VAL A 138 5.51 -3.99 11.55
CA VAL A 138 4.37 -3.96 12.49
C VAL A 138 4.29 -2.63 13.26
N GLU A 139 5.43 -2.01 13.51
CA GLU A 139 5.63 -0.67 14.07
C GLU A 139 5.00 0.49 13.26
N ASP A 140 4.87 0.35 11.94
CA ASP A 140 4.17 1.31 11.09
C ASP A 140 2.64 1.08 11.15
N CYS A 141 2.18 0.00 11.79
CA CYS A 141 0.78 -0.37 11.96
C CYS A 141 0.25 -0.30 13.41
N MET A 142 1.09 -0.06 14.41
CA MET A 142 0.72 0.03 15.82
C MET A 142 0.71 1.49 16.31
N ASP A 143 -0.34 1.87 17.05
CA ASP A 143 -0.39 3.16 17.74
C ASP A 143 0.63 3.16 18.89
N GLN A 144 1.51 4.16 18.95
CA GLN A 144 2.32 4.44 20.13
C GLN A 144 1.44 5.02 21.24
N TRP A 145 0.56 4.21 21.83
CA TRP A 145 0.08 4.45 23.18
C TRP A 145 0.99 3.71 24.15
N GLY A 146 2.02 4.41 24.64
CA GLY A 146 2.77 3.95 25.80
C GLY A 146 4.25 4.27 25.79
N GLN A 147 4.61 5.55 25.77
CA GLN A 147 5.74 6.03 26.59
C GLN A 147 5.36 7.38 27.19
N SER A 148 5.29 7.38 28.52
CA SER A 148 5.01 8.50 29.42
C SER A 148 6.03 9.63 29.32
#